data_AF-A0A2I1R0N9-F1
#
_entry.id   AF-A0A2I1R0N9-F1
#
_cell.length_a   1.000
_cell.length_b   1.000
_cell.length_c   1.000
_cell.angle_alpha   90.00
_cell.angle_beta   90.00
_cell.angle_gamma   90.00
#
_symmetry.space_group_name_H-M   'P 1'
#
loop_
_entity.id
_entity.type
_entity.pdbx_description
1 polymer ?
#
loop_
_entity_poly.entity_id
_entity_poly.type
_entity_poly.pdbx_seq_one_letter_code
_entity_poly.pdbx_strand_id
1 'polypeptide(L)'
;MTHNTTTETVTATGELRHLNPADLVIDTNIRTEAEATLTAEFVDSIRDGVRQPILAVEVDGEVRVRDGQRRTLAARKNALPTVPVYVVPVASDADDKALTVDRILEQLASFEREELRASDRVAAIEQLALAGMSATKIAKATRTKKKDVDATLAVAKSATALDLLDQGAGLTLEQSATLAAYDHDPEAQQWFLNAARSGRFDFQAKQLADNADERAELLAQVAVYAAEGVAAVTRQPSYNEARKLDRLLTAEGKAATIEGVPVDHRLAYVWADETESWTDAEGNAVAEDTIDWSLDDDVFDDDAEPSEGLRDPRTLTRNVTREIATTWFVLRNDDLGFTERPYSYDTPSSATATADLSDAEKEARKQERRRVRVLNTASLTAREVRIEKLTAWLARKTLPKGSAPTVAKFIATSMRAHHDMFGATSSQGNAAEIAATILGGDPAELIEQATTADRAQIIGLGIALASREAHLWKDAWRNIGDRHYLGGSQVKARAGYLHFLVEVTGYTLSDVEQVIAGDKQAADVPLD
;
A
#
# COMPACT_ATOMS: atom_id res chain seq x y z
N MET A 1 50.45 35.53 33.07
CA MET A 1 49.75 36.07 31.90
C MET A 1 50.32 35.39 30.68
N THR A 2 49.64 34.35 30.20
CA THR A 2 49.99 33.63 28.96
C THR A 2 49.29 34.34 27.81
N HIS A 3 50.07 34.97 26.94
CA HIS A 3 49.55 35.62 25.74
C HIS A 3 48.97 34.54 24.81
N ASN A 4 47.67 34.63 24.56
CA ASN A 4 46.99 33.82 23.57
C ASN A 4 47.29 34.45 22.20
N THR A 5 48.18 33.83 21.43
CA THR A 5 48.46 34.24 20.06
C THR A 5 47.29 33.79 19.19
N THR A 6 46.31 34.69 19.01
CA THR A 6 45.29 34.55 17.97
C THR A 6 45.99 34.66 16.62
N THR A 7 46.11 33.56 15.91
CA THR A 7 46.49 33.54 14.50
C THR A 7 45.36 34.22 13.72
N GLU A 8 45.53 35.51 13.42
CA GLU A 8 44.69 36.20 12.43
C GLU A 8 44.96 35.56 11.06
N THR A 9 43.98 34.83 10.54
CA THR A 9 43.93 34.47 9.12
C THR A 9 43.76 35.75 8.33
N VAL A 10 44.85 36.27 7.76
CA VAL A 10 44.83 37.37 6.81
C VAL A 10 44.09 36.89 5.56
N THR A 11 42.87 37.37 5.35
CA THR A 11 42.15 37.21 4.08
C THR A 11 42.92 38.00 3.03
N ALA A 12 43.47 37.33 2.01
CA ALA A 12 44.13 38.01 0.91
C ALA A 12 43.10 38.93 0.21
N THR A 13 43.30 40.25 0.31
CA THR A 13 42.44 41.25 -0.33
C THR A 13 42.68 41.27 -1.84
N GLY A 14 41.64 41.02 -2.64
CA GLY A 14 41.69 41.11 -4.09
C GLY A 14 41.73 42.55 -4.63
N GLU A 15 42.09 42.69 -5.91
CA GLU A 15 42.27 43.97 -6.62
C GLU A 15 41.22 44.13 -7.73
N LEU A 16 40.64 45.33 -7.89
CA LEU A 16 39.76 45.65 -9.02
C LEU A 16 40.60 46.08 -10.24
N ARG A 17 40.59 45.28 -11.30
CA ARG A 17 41.28 45.52 -12.57
C ARG A 17 40.29 45.68 -13.72
N HIS A 18 40.65 46.46 -14.74
CA HIS A 18 39.89 46.58 -15.97
C HIS A 18 40.57 45.76 -17.07
N LEU A 19 39.99 44.62 -17.42
CA LEU A 19 40.59 43.64 -18.33
C LEU A 19 39.74 43.46 -19.59
N ASN A 20 40.36 43.04 -20.70
CA ASN A 20 39.63 42.71 -21.91
C ASN A 20 38.88 41.37 -21.70
N PRO A 21 37.56 41.31 -21.91
CA PRO A 21 36.80 40.07 -21.70
C PRO A 21 37.25 38.91 -22.60
N ALA A 22 37.93 39.16 -23.72
CA ALA A 22 38.49 38.13 -24.59
C ALA A 22 39.69 37.40 -23.95
N ASP A 23 40.43 38.07 -23.05
CA ASP A 23 41.65 37.54 -22.43
C ASP A 23 41.36 36.75 -21.14
N LEU A 24 40.12 36.79 -20.65
CA LEU A 24 39.69 36.06 -19.45
C LEU A 24 39.48 34.57 -19.74
N VAL A 25 39.95 33.68 -18.88
CA VAL A 25 39.61 32.25 -18.99
C VAL A 25 38.32 32.00 -18.22
N ILE A 26 37.31 31.40 -18.86
CA ILE A 26 36.07 31.02 -18.16
C ILE A 26 36.33 29.66 -17.51
N ASP A 27 36.24 29.62 -16.18
CA ASP A 27 36.45 28.38 -15.42
C ASP A 27 35.27 27.41 -15.56
N THR A 28 35.46 26.16 -15.16
CA THR A 28 34.42 25.13 -15.18
C THR A 28 33.26 25.55 -14.28
N ASN A 29 32.04 25.55 -14.82
CA ASN A 29 30.82 25.89 -14.08
C ASN A 29 30.05 24.63 -13.69
N ILE A 30 29.49 24.61 -12.49
CA ILE A 30 28.56 23.56 -12.04
C ILE A 30 27.23 23.56 -12.80
N ARG A 31 26.85 24.66 -13.46
CA ARG A 31 25.67 24.73 -14.32
C ARG A 31 26.04 24.37 -15.76
N THR A 32 25.50 23.27 -16.26
CA THR A 32 25.78 22.78 -17.64
C THR A 32 25.16 23.64 -18.75
N GLU A 33 24.08 24.39 -18.48
CA GLU A 33 23.36 25.19 -19.49
C GLU A 33 23.59 26.72 -19.41
N ALA A 34 24.69 27.17 -18.82
CA ALA A 34 24.93 28.61 -18.60
C ALA A 34 24.81 29.45 -19.90
N GLU A 35 25.23 28.93 -21.05
CA GLU A 35 25.13 29.59 -22.35
C GLU A 35 23.68 29.70 -22.86
N ALA A 36 22.83 28.70 -22.58
CA ALA A 36 21.42 28.71 -22.97
C ALA A 36 20.60 29.77 -22.22
N THR A 37 21.07 30.20 -21.04
CA THR A 37 20.44 31.26 -20.24
C THR A 37 20.82 32.69 -20.66
N LEU A 38 21.64 32.83 -21.70
CA LEU A 38 22.09 34.12 -22.23
C LEU A 38 21.03 34.69 -23.20
N THR A 39 19.97 35.29 -22.65
CA THR A 39 18.89 35.90 -23.43
C THR A 39 19.36 37.13 -24.22
N ALA A 40 18.70 37.41 -25.35
CA ALA A 40 19.01 38.60 -26.17
C ALA A 40 18.87 39.90 -25.37
N GLU A 41 17.83 40.01 -24.52
CA GLU A 41 17.64 41.16 -23.62
C GLU A 41 18.81 41.33 -22.65
N PHE A 42 19.35 40.24 -22.09
CA PHE A 42 20.49 40.33 -21.18
C PHE A 42 21.77 40.77 -21.90
N VAL A 43 22.04 40.23 -23.09
CA VAL A 43 23.15 40.70 -23.92
C VAL A 43 23.00 42.19 -24.22
N ASP A 44 21.78 42.62 -24.55
CA ASP A 44 21.50 44.02 -24.85
C ASP A 44 21.73 44.94 -23.64
N SER A 45 21.36 44.49 -22.44
CA SER A 45 21.57 45.25 -21.19
C SER A 45 23.04 45.55 -20.87
N ILE A 46 23.97 44.77 -21.44
CA ILE A 46 25.42 44.89 -21.24
C ILE A 46 26.07 45.73 -22.36
N ARG A 47 25.30 46.21 -23.35
CA ARG A 47 25.81 47.01 -24.47
C ARG A 47 26.60 48.24 -24.00
N ASP A 48 26.13 48.90 -22.94
CA ASP A 48 26.76 50.10 -22.38
C ASP A 48 27.88 49.80 -21.38
N GLY A 49 28.21 48.52 -21.17
CA GLY A 49 29.24 48.06 -20.25
C GLY A 49 28.71 47.24 -19.07
N VAL A 50 29.63 46.54 -18.41
CA VAL A 50 29.34 45.69 -17.24
C VAL A 50 29.43 46.54 -15.96
N ARG A 51 28.32 46.63 -15.21
CA ARG A 51 28.24 47.46 -13.98
C ARG A 51 28.71 46.75 -12.71
N GLN A 52 28.39 45.46 -12.58
CA GLN A 52 28.81 44.65 -11.44
C GLN A 52 30.11 43.92 -11.79
N PRO A 53 31.20 44.12 -11.02
CA PRO A 53 32.48 43.47 -11.32
C PRO A 53 32.36 41.95 -11.43
N ILE A 54 33.14 41.38 -12.35
CA ILE A 54 33.31 39.93 -12.52
C ILE A 54 34.29 39.45 -11.45
N LEU A 55 33.98 38.38 -10.72
CA LEU A 55 34.91 37.80 -9.76
C LEU A 55 35.82 36.81 -10.49
N ALA A 56 37.13 36.97 -10.35
CA ALA A 56 38.11 36.06 -10.94
C ALA A 56 39.22 35.75 -9.94
N VAL A 57 39.89 34.63 -10.18
CA VAL A 57 41.12 34.24 -9.47
C VAL A 57 42.29 34.25 -10.43
N GLU A 58 43.47 34.62 -9.94
CA GLU A 58 44.71 34.55 -10.71
C GLU A 58 45.47 33.28 -10.32
N VAL A 59 45.69 32.39 -11.30
CA VAL A 59 46.40 31.12 -11.14
C VAL A 59 47.42 31.02 -12.27
N ASP A 60 48.71 30.90 -11.93
CA ASP A 60 49.82 30.81 -12.89
C ASP A 60 49.86 31.93 -13.96
N GLY A 61 49.38 33.13 -13.59
CA GLY A 61 49.30 34.30 -14.48
C GLY A 61 48.08 34.31 -15.41
N GLU A 62 47.18 33.32 -15.32
CA GLU A 62 45.88 33.33 -15.98
C GLU A 62 44.78 33.85 -15.04
N VAL A 63 43.94 34.76 -15.54
CA VAL A 63 42.77 35.26 -14.81
C VAL A 63 41.56 34.40 -15.16
N ARG A 64 41.16 33.54 -14.21
CA ARG A 64 40.05 32.59 -14.33
C ARG A 64 38.79 33.10 -13.67
N VAL A 65 37.71 33.24 -14.44
CA VAL A 65 36.42 33.77 -13.97
C VAL A 65 35.72 32.76 -13.06
N ARG A 66 35.41 33.15 -11.82
CA ARG A 66 34.67 32.34 -10.83
C ARG A 66 33.17 32.71 -10.78
N ASP A 67 32.84 34.00 -10.80
CA ASP A 67 31.47 34.53 -10.90
C ASP A 67 31.35 35.61 -11.97
N GLY A 68 30.24 35.62 -12.70
CA GLY A 68 29.99 36.54 -13.80
C GLY A 68 30.25 35.96 -15.19
N GLN A 69 30.14 34.65 -15.37
CA GLN A 69 30.27 34.00 -16.69
C GLN A 69 29.29 34.59 -17.72
N ARG A 70 28.01 34.76 -17.37
CA ARG A 70 27.00 35.38 -18.26
C ARG A 70 27.40 36.80 -18.66
N ARG A 71 27.93 37.59 -17.72
CA ARG A 71 28.44 38.96 -17.99
C ARG A 71 29.65 38.92 -18.92
N THR A 72 30.58 37.99 -18.72
CA THR A 72 31.77 37.81 -19.56
C THR A 72 31.39 37.41 -20.98
N LEU A 73 30.49 36.44 -21.14
CA LEU A 73 29.99 36.00 -22.45
C LEU A 73 29.20 37.11 -23.17
N ALA A 74 28.36 37.85 -22.47
CA ALA A 74 27.65 39.00 -23.03
C ALA A 74 28.62 40.12 -23.47
N ALA A 75 29.63 40.43 -22.65
CA ALA A 75 30.65 41.42 -22.98
C ALA A 75 31.47 41.02 -24.22
N ARG A 76 31.79 39.73 -24.38
CA ARG A 76 32.41 39.19 -25.60
C ARG A 76 31.52 39.35 -26.82
N LYS A 77 30.23 39.01 -26.71
CA LYS A 77 29.26 39.17 -27.82
C LYS A 77 29.09 40.63 -28.25
N ASN A 78 29.13 41.57 -27.31
CA ASN A 78 29.10 43.01 -27.58
C ASN A 78 30.47 43.60 -27.95
N ALA A 79 31.53 42.79 -28.01
CA ALA A 79 32.89 43.23 -28.30
C ALA A 79 33.37 44.41 -27.44
N LEU A 80 33.03 44.40 -26.14
CA LEU A 80 33.45 45.45 -25.22
C LEU A 80 34.99 45.45 -25.07
N PRO A 81 35.64 46.63 -25.05
CA PRO A 81 37.10 46.72 -24.95
C PRO A 81 37.62 46.41 -23.54
N THR A 82 36.80 46.61 -22.51
CA THR A 82 37.17 46.34 -21.11
C THR A 82 35.95 46.04 -20.25
N VAL A 83 36.15 45.23 -19.21
CA VAL A 83 35.18 44.93 -18.15
C VAL A 83 35.85 45.08 -16.77
N PRO A 84 35.12 45.54 -15.74
CA PRO A 84 35.62 45.53 -14.37
C PRO A 84 35.69 44.10 -13.82
N VAL A 85 36.85 43.69 -13.32
CA VAL A 85 37.13 42.36 -12.77
C VAL A 85 37.78 42.51 -11.40
N TYR A 86 37.20 41.90 -10.37
CA TYR A 86 37.79 41.78 -9.04
C TYR A 86 38.63 40.49 -8.99
N VAL A 87 39.95 40.64 -8.96
CA VAL A 87 40.92 39.54 -9.03
C VAL A 87 41.42 39.21 -7.63
N VAL A 88 41.13 37.99 -7.17
CA VAL A 88 41.62 37.46 -5.89
C VAL A 88 42.87 36.63 -6.16
N PRO A 89 44.01 36.93 -5.50
CA PRO A 89 45.21 36.13 -5.66
C PRO A 89 45.03 34.77 -4.98
N VAL A 90 45.50 33.72 -5.64
CA VAL A 90 45.52 32.36 -5.08
C VAL A 90 46.96 32.01 -4.70
N ALA A 91 47.13 31.27 -3.60
CA ALA A 91 48.45 30.80 -3.20
C ALA A 91 49.03 29.90 -4.30
N SER A 92 50.27 30.19 -4.71
CA SER A 92 50.95 29.50 -5.82
C SER A 92 51.28 28.01 -5.54
N ASP A 93 51.13 27.57 -4.29
CA ASP A 93 51.34 26.19 -3.83
C ASP A 93 50.03 25.46 -3.50
N ALA A 94 48.89 26.05 -3.86
CA ALA A 94 47.59 25.44 -3.59
C ALA A 94 47.40 24.14 -4.40
N ASP A 95 46.96 23.09 -3.71
CA ASP A 95 46.60 21.80 -4.32
C ASP A 95 45.42 21.97 -5.29
N ASP A 96 45.52 21.39 -6.50
CA ASP A 96 44.47 21.42 -7.54
C ASP A 96 43.10 20.96 -6.99
N LYS A 97 43.09 20.03 -6.04
CA LYS A 97 41.86 19.58 -5.38
C LYS A 97 41.28 20.66 -4.47
N ALA A 98 42.12 21.37 -3.71
CA ALA A 98 41.69 22.49 -2.88
C ALA A 98 41.11 23.62 -3.76
N LEU A 99 41.77 23.93 -4.88
CA LEU A 99 41.28 24.91 -5.86
C LEU A 99 39.93 24.52 -6.48
N THR A 100 39.72 23.23 -6.69
CA THR A 100 38.46 22.67 -7.19
C THR A 100 37.35 22.75 -6.15
N VAL A 101 37.65 22.40 -4.89
CA VAL A 101 36.72 22.51 -3.77
C VAL A 101 36.26 23.95 -3.57
N ASP A 102 37.20 24.88 -3.49
CA ASP A 102 36.91 26.31 -3.28
C ASP A 102 36.03 26.84 -4.42
N ARG A 103 36.37 26.51 -5.67
CA ARG A 103 35.56 26.86 -6.85
C ARG A 103 34.10 26.42 -6.71
N ILE A 104 33.87 25.15 -6.40
CA ILE A 104 32.53 24.57 -6.36
C ILE A 104 31.72 25.16 -5.20
N LEU A 105 32.35 25.37 -4.03
CA LEU A 105 31.68 25.98 -2.88
C LEU A 105 31.28 27.43 -3.15
N GLU A 106 32.16 28.23 -3.77
CA GLU A 106 31.84 29.59 -4.19
C GLU A 106 30.69 29.63 -5.20
N GLN A 107 30.72 28.73 -6.19
CA GLN A 107 29.64 28.64 -7.18
C GLN A 107 28.32 28.24 -6.54
N LEU A 108 28.30 27.22 -5.66
CA LEU A 108 27.10 26.82 -4.91
C LEU A 108 26.54 27.98 -4.08
N ALA A 109 27.40 28.75 -3.40
CA ALA A 109 26.98 29.91 -2.63
C ALA A 109 26.39 31.03 -3.51
N SER A 110 26.93 31.22 -4.71
CA SER A 110 26.40 32.19 -5.69
C SER A 110 25.00 31.82 -6.17
N PHE A 111 24.76 30.52 -6.43
CA PHE A 111 23.47 30.02 -6.87
C PHE A 111 22.45 29.83 -5.73
N GLU A 112 22.73 30.19 -4.48
CA GLU A 112 21.67 30.23 -3.45
C GLU A 112 20.54 31.24 -3.81
N ARG A 113 20.82 32.19 -4.72
CA ARG A 113 19.89 33.25 -5.14
C ARG A 113 19.13 32.96 -6.44
N GLU A 114 19.53 31.95 -7.22
CA GLU A 114 18.90 31.53 -8.48
C GLU A 114 18.58 30.04 -8.42
N GLU A 115 17.44 29.58 -8.96
CA GLU A 115 17.11 28.15 -8.93
C GLU A 115 18.09 27.33 -9.78
N LEU A 116 18.95 26.56 -9.10
CA LEU A 116 19.82 25.54 -9.68
C LEU A 116 19.00 24.26 -9.90
N ARG A 117 19.22 23.56 -11.02
CA ARG A 117 18.59 22.25 -11.25
C ARG A 117 19.02 21.25 -10.18
N ALA A 118 18.15 20.28 -9.89
CA ALA A 118 18.45 19.23 -8.93
C ALA A 118 19.69 18.44 -9.38
N SER A 119 19.78 18.07 -10.66
CA SER A 119 20.94 17.39 -11.25
C SER A 119 22.24 18.17 -11.12
N ASP A 120 22.25 19.47 -11.46
CA ASP A 120 23.44 20.32 -11.32
C ASP A 120 23.92 20.39 -9.85
N ARG A 121 22.98 20.46 -8.91
CA ARG A 121 23.29 20.43 -7.46
C ARG A 121 23.87 19.09 -7.02
N VAL A 122 23.31 17.98 -7.52
CA VAL A 122 23.81 16.63 -7.23
C VAL A 122 25.23 16.46 -7.76
N ALA A 123 25.48 16.87 -9.01
CA ALA A 123 26.80 16.83 -9.64
C ALA A 123 27.83 17.67 -8.90
N ALA A 124 27.47 18.87 -8.42
CA ALA A 124 28.35 19.71 -7.61
C ALA A 124 28.76 19.01 -6.30
N ILE A 125 27.80 18.40 -5.59
CA ILE A 125 28.07 17.67 -4.34
C ILE A 125 28.92 16.42 -4.59
N GLU A 126 28.68 15.69 -5.69
CA GLU A 126 29.51 14.56 -6.11
C GLU A 126 30.95 14.97 -6.41
N GLN A 127 31.15 16.07 -7.14
CA GLN A 127 32.49 16.61 -7.43
C GLN A 127 33.26 16.99 -6.15
N LEU A 128 32.59 17.57 -5.15
CA LEU A 128 33.21 17.84 -3.84
C LEU A 128 33.66 16.55 -3.14
N ALA A 129 32.86 15.49 -3.21
CA ALA A 129 33.22 14.19 -2.65
C ALA A 129 34.41 13.55 -3.38
N LEU A 130 34.41 13.59 -4.72
CA LEU A 130 35.52 13.11 -5.56
C LEU A 130 36.82 13.90 -5.35
N ALA A 131 36.71 15.20 -5.03
CA ALA A 131 37.83 16.05 -4.64
C ALA A 131 38.37 15.73 -3.23
N GLY A 132 37.75 14.80 -2.50
CA GLY A 132 38.23 14.28 -1.21
C GLY A 132 37.54 14.86 0.03
N MET A 133 36.46 15.63 -0.13
CA MET A 133 35.67 16.06 1.03
C MET A 133 34.80 14.92 1.56
N SER A 134 34.77 14.75 2.89
CA SER A 134 33.80 13.84 3.52
C SER A 134 32.41 14.46 3.56
N ALA A 135 31.36 13.64 3.58
CA ALA A 135 29.96 14.10 3.64
C ALA A 135 29.72 15.11 4.80
N THR A 136 30.34 14.90 5.96
CA THR A 136 30.26 15.83 7.11
C THR A 136 30.89 17.19 6.80
N LYS A 137 32.03 17.21 6.08
CA LYS A 137 32.69 18.46 5.68
C LYS A 137 31.85 19.20 4.63
N ILE A 138 31.31 18.48 3.66
CA ILE A 138 30.42 19.04 2.64
C ILE A 138 29.21 19.67 3.32
N ALA A 139 28.49 18.93 4.17
CA ALA A 139 27.31 19.41 4.89
C ALA A 139 27.57 20.72 5.66
N LYS A 140 28.72 20.82 6.34
CA LYS A 140 29.11 22.04 7.06
C LYS A 140 29.38 23.21 6.10
N ALA A 141 30.06 22.95 4.99
CA ALA A 141 30.42 23.97 4.00
C ALA A 141 29.18 24.49 3.24
N THR A 142 28.25 23.59 2.89
CA THR A 142 27.02 23.92 2.15
C THR A 142 25.82 24.24 3.06
N ARG A 143 26.02 24.26 4.39
CA ARG A 143 24.97 24.50 5.40
C ARG A 143 23.75 23.57 5.26
N THR A 144 23.96 22.34 4.82
CA THR A 144 22.93 21.30 4.69
C THR A 144 23.09 20.24 5.77
N LYS A 145 22.10 19.35 5.93
CA LYS A 145 22.25 18.23 6.84
C LYS A 145 23.13 17.16 6.20
N LYS A 146 23.92 16.45 7.01
CA LYS A 146 24.72 15.30 6.54
C LYS A 146 23.86 14.26 5.82
N LYS A 147 22.65 13.98 6.34
CA LYS A 147 21.69 13.05 5.72
C LYS A 147 21.34 13.45 4.29
N ASP A 148 21.13 14.74 4.04
CA ASP A 148 20.79 15.25 2.70
C ASP A 148 21.98 15.09 1.74
N VAL A 149 23.21 15.28 2.23
CA VAL A 149 24.43 15.05 1.44
C VAL A 149 24.59 13.57 1.11
N ASP A 150 24.40 12.68 2.08
CA ASP A 150 24.46 11.22 1.87
C ASP A 150 23.41 10.78 0.84
N ALA A 151 22.17 11.30 0.94
CA ALA A 151 21.09 11.04 -0.01
C ALA A 151 21.43 11.58 -1.42
N THR A 152 21.97 12.79 -1.51
CA THR A 152 22.44 13.37 -2.78
C THR A 152 23.51 12.50 -3.43
N LEU A 153 24.49 12.02 -2.65
CA LEU A 153 25.56 11.16 -3.15
C LEU A 153 25.05 9.75 -3.54
N ALA A 154 23.96 9.28 -2.95
CA ALA A 154 23.29 8.06 -3.37
C ALA A 154 22.57 8.26 -4.72
N VAL A 155 21.82 9.37 -4.84
CA VAL A 155 21.16 9.76 -6.09
C VAL A 155 22.17 9.96 -7.23
N ALA A 156 23.33 10.57 -6.96
CA ALA A 156 24.37 10.82 -7.97
C ALA A 156 24.80 9.56 -8.73
N LYS A 157 24.70 8.38 -8.08
CA LYS A 157 25.09 7.10 -8.65
C LYS A 157 24.00 6.45 -9.52
N SER A 158 22.79 7.01 -9.51
CA SER A 158 21.62 6.50 -10.24
C SER A 158 21.18 7.48 -11.31
N ALA A 159 21.40 7.11 -12.58
CA ALA A 159 20.92 7.88 -13.71
C ALA A 159 19.39 8.01 -13.71
N THR A 160 18.68 6.96 -13.31
CA THR A 160 17.21 6.96 -13.21
C THR A 160 16.71 7.90 -12.13
N ALA A 161 17.32 7.90 -10.93
CA ALA A 161 16.92 8.80 -9.86
C ALA A 161 17.19 10.27 -10.21
N LEU A 162 18.29 10.55 -10.90
CA LEU A 162 18.60 11.89 -11.42
C LEU A 162 17.58 12.38 -12.45
N ASP A 163 17.24 11.54 -13.43
CA ASP A 163 16.24 11.87 -14.46
C ASP A 163 14.86 12.14 -13.83
N LEU A 164 14.43 11.30 -12.87
CA LEU A 164 13.16 11.48 -12.14
C LEU A 164 13.13 12.77 -11.30
N LEU A 165 14.26 13.17 -10.72
CA LEU A 165 14.37 14.44 -9.98
C LEU A 165 14.22 15.65 -10.91
N ASP A 166 14.86 15.63 -12.07
CA ASP A 166 14.77 16.72 -13.05
C ASP A 166 13.40 16.81 -13.71
N GLN A 167 12.73 15.67 -13.93
CA GLN A 167 11.34 15.64 -14.41
C GLN A 167 10.32 16.10 -13.36
N GLY A 168 10.74 16.33 -12.12
CA GLY A 168 9.85 16.76 -11.04
C GLY A 168 8.84 15.68 -10.65
N ALA A 169 9.24 14.42 -10.60
CA ALA A 169 8.38 13.26 -10.30
C ALA A 169 7.69 13.29 -8.91
N GLY A 170 7.85 14.37 -8.13
CA GLY A 170 7.22 14.57 -6.82
C GLY A 170 7.87 13.77 -5.70
N LEU A 171 9.05 13.19 -5.94
CA LEU A 171 9.83 12.47 -4.93
C LEU A 171 10.64 13.45 -4.09
N THR A 172 10.74 13.18 -2.79
CA THR A 172 11.73 13.86 -1.95
C THR A 172 13.13 13.37 -2.28
N LEU A 173 14.17 14.12 -1.89
CA LEU A 173 15.56 13.71 -2.05
C LEU A 173 15.84 12.36 -1.37
N GLU A 174 15.25 12.14 -0.20
CA GLU A 174 15.40 10.90 0.57
C GLU A 174 14.73 9.72 -0.12
N GLN A 175 13.52 9.91 -0.67
CA GLN A 175 12.84 8.90 -1.47
C GLN A 175 13.60 8.56 -2.75
N SER A 176 14.19 9.57 -3.39
CA SER A 176 15.03 9.39 -4.58
C SER A 176 16.29 8.58 -4.27
N ALA A 177 16.91 8.81 -3.11
CA ALA A 177 18.04 8.01 -2.64
C ALA A 177 17.66 6.56 -2.34
N THR A 178 16.48 6.33 -1.74
CA THR A 178 15.95 4.96 -1.55
C THR A 178 15.70 4.28 -2.89
N LEU A 179 15.08 4.97 -3.86
CA LEU A 179 14.84 4.43 -5.20
C LEU A 179 16.14 4.09 -5.95
N ALA A 180 17.17 4.91 -5.80
CA ALA A 180 18.49 4.69 -6.40
C ALA A 180 19.15 3.38 -5.94
N ALA A 181 18.85 2.89 -4.72
CA ALA A 181 19.37 1.60 -4.25
C ALA A 181 18.83 0.40 -5.05
N TYR A 182 17.74 0.58 -5.80
CA TYR A 182 17.06 -0.44 -6.59
C TYR A 182 17.28 -0.29 -8.10
N ASP A 183 18.37 0.34 -8.55
CA ASP A 183 18.71 0.45 -9.99
C ASP A 183 18.83 -0.91 -10.72
N HIS A 184 19.12 -1.97 -9.98
CA HIS A 184 19.16 -3.34 -10.48
C HIS A 184 17.77 -3.98 -10.63
N ASP A 185 16.72 -3.30 -10.16
CA ASP A 185 15.35 -3.80 -10.07
C ASP A 185 14.35 -2.74 -10.58
N PRO A 186 14.14 -2.66 -11.91
CA PRO A 186 13.22 -1.72 -12.52
C PRO A 186 11.76 -1.88 -12.05
N GLU A 187 11.36 -3.10 -11.67
CA GLU A 187 10.02 -3.38 -11.18
C GLU A 187 9.80 -2.74 -9.80
N ALA A 188 10.78 -2.85 -8.89
CA ALA A 188 10.74 -2.15 -7.60
C ALA A 188 10.75 -0.63 -7.78
N GLN A 189 11.53 -0.08 -8.71
CA GLN A 189 11.50 1.36 -9.01
C GLN A 189 10.11 1.82 -9.45
N GLN A 190 9.44 1.05 -10.32
CA GLN A 190 8.07 1.34 -10.73
C GLN A 190 7.09 1.27 -9.55
N TRP A 191 7.27 0.31 -8.64
CA TRP A 191 6.46 0.22 -7.42
C TRP A 191 6.66 1.42 -6.51
N PHE A 192 7.89 1.91 -6.35
CA PHE A 192 8.17 3.13 -5.59
C PHE A 192 7.47 4.36 -6.18
N LEU A 193 7.49 4.51 -7.50
CA LEU A 193 6.79 5.61 -8.18
C LEU A 193 5.27 5.56 -7.95
N ASN A 194 4.68 4.36 -8.03
CA ASN A 194 3.26 4.17 -7.76
C ASN A 194 2.91 4.39 -6.27
N ALA A 195 3.79 3.94 -5.37
CA ALA A 195 3.64 4.12 -3.93
C ALA A 195 3.76 5.59 -3.51
N ALA A 196 4.64 6.37 -4.15
CA ALA A 196 4.78 7.80 -3.92
C ALA A 196 3.47 8.55 -4.21
N ARG A 197 2.81 8.25 -5.34
CA ARG A 197 1.54 8.87 -5.74
C ARG A 197 0.39 8.59 -4.77
N SER A 198 0.47 7.50 -4.02
CA SER A 198 -0.55 7.07 -3.06
C SER A 198 -0.16 7.32 -1.59
N GLY A 199 0.99 7.97 -1.34
CA GLY A 199 1.48 8.25 0.02
C GLY A 199 1.94 7.00 0.79
N ARG A 200 2.29 5.90 0.09
CA ARG A 200 2.68 4.60 0.66
C ARG A 200 4.15 4.26 0.45
N PHE A 201 4.98 5.24 0.11
CA PHE A 201 6.40 5.02 -0.21
C PHE A 201 7.15 4.29 0.90
N ASP A 202 7.03 4.76 2.15
CA ASP A 202 7.76 4.19 3.28
C ASP A 202 7.35 2.74 3.58
N PHE A 203 6.06 2.42 3.38
CA PHE A 203 5.57 1.04 3.47
C PHE A 203 6.21 0.16 2.38
N GLN A 204 6.24 0.63 1.14
CA GLN A 204 6.86 -0.11 0.03
C GLN A 204 8.37 -0.32 0.26
N ALA A 205 9.06 0.69 0.81
CA ALA A 205 10.48 0.61 1.17
C ALA A 205 10.71 -0.45 2.26
N LYS A 206 9.88 -0.43 3.30
CA LYS A 206 9.95 -1.42 4.38
C LYS A 206 9.64 -2.84 3.87
N GLN A 207 8.61 -3.00 3.05
CA GLN A 207 8.26 -4.31 2.46
C GLN A 207 9.41 -4.89 1.63
N LEU A 208 10.06 -4.09 0.78
CA LEU A 208 11.20 -4.54 -0.02
C LEU A 208 12.43 -4.86 0.85
N ALA A 209 12.64 -4.12 1.94
CA ALA A 209 13.73 -4.39 2.88
C ALA A 209 13.48 -5.67 3.70
N ASP A 210 12.25 -5.86 4.20
CA ASP A 210 11.88 -7.04 4.99
C ASP A 210 11.91 -8.32 4.14
N ASN A 211 11.62 -8.21 2.84
CA ASN A 211 11.61 -9.34 1.89
C ASN A 211 12.84 -9.35 0.97
N ALA A 212 13.97 -8.74 1.36
CA ALA A 212 15.13 -8.58 0.48
C ALA A 212 15.74 -9.92 0.02
N ASP A 213 15.77 -10.92 0.91
CA ASP A 213 16.29 -12.25 0.60
C ASP A 213 15.39 -12.98 -0.41
N GLU A 214 14.06 -12.93 -0.20
CA GLU A 214 13.06 -13.46 -1.14
C GLU A 214 13.18 -12.75 -2.49
N ARG A 215 13.32 -11.42 -2.48
CA ARG A 215 13.46 -10.61 -3.69
C ARG A 215 14.64 -11.07 -4.55
N ALA A 216 15.78 -11.37 -3.94
CA ALA A 216 16.96 -11.84 -4.66
C ALA A 216 16.71 -13.17 -5.40
N GLU A 217 16.03 -14.12 -4.75
CA GLU A 217 15.64 -15.41 -5.34
C GLU A 217 14.65 -15.23 -6.49
N LEU A 218 13.63 -14.37 -6.31
CA LEU A 218 12.67 -14.04 -7.35
C LEU A 218 13.34 -13.38 -8.56
N LEU A 219 14.26 -12.43 -8.34
CA LEU A 219 14.99 -11.76 -9.41
C LEU A 219 15.92 -12.71 -10.17
N ALA A 220 16.50 -13.71 -9.50
CA ALA A 220 17.27 -14.76 -10.17
C ALA A 220 16.41 -15.55 -11.16
N GLN A 221 15.19 -15.93 -10.78
CA GLN A 221 14.26 -16.63 -11.67
C GLN A 221 13.71 -15.71 -12.78
N VAL A 222 13.46 -14.43 -12.49
CA VAL A 222 13.12 -13.42 -13.51
C VAL A 222 14.22 -13.31 -14.56
N ALA A 223 15.50 -13.33 -14.16
CA ALA A 223 16.62 -13.27 -15.09
C ALA A 223 16.69 -14.49 -16.03
N VAL A 224 16.28 -15.68 -15.55
CA VAL A 224 16.15 -16.89 -16.40
C VAL A 224 15.11 -16.65 -17.50
N TYR A 225 13.92 -16.18 -17.16
CA TYR A 225 12.88 -15.88 -18.15
C TYR A 225 13.28 -14.75 -19.11
N ALA A 226 13.95 -13.72 -18.59
CA ALA A 226 14.47 -12.64 -19.43
C ALA A 226 15.48 -13.15 -20.47
N ALA A 227 16.35 -14.10 -20.10
CA ALA A 227 17.30 -14.73 -21.03
C ALA A 227 16.61 -15.58 -22.11
N GLU A 228 15.41 -16.11 -21.83
CA GLU A 228 14.54 -16.81 -22.79
C GLU A 228 13.68 -15.86 -23.63
N GLY A 229 13.76 -14.54 -23.39
CA GLY A 229 12.93 -13.54 -24.07
C GLY A 229 11.47 -13.50 -23.58
N VAL A 230 11.19 -14.11 -22.44
CA VAL A 230 9.87 -14.15 -21.80
C VAL A 230 9.76 -13.00 -20.79
N ALA A 231 8.68 -12.23 -20.84
CA ALA A 231 8.41 -11.19 -19.83
C ALA A 231 8.08 -11.84 -18.48
N ALA A 232 8.68 -11.34 -17.40
CA ALA A 232 8.44 -11.83 -16.05
C ALA A 232 8.22 -10.68 -15.05
N VAL A 233 7.33 -10.92 -14.08
CA VAL A 233 6.97 -9.99 -13.00
C VAL A 233 6.90 -10.74 -11.69
N THR A 234 7.03 -10.03 -10.57
CA THR A 234 7.03 -10.61 -9.23
C THR A 234 5.88 -10.10 -8.36
N ARG A 235 5.07 -9.18 -8.87
CA ARG A 235 3.74 -8.89 -8.35
C ARG A 235 2.70 -9.45 -9.32
N GLN A 236 1.65 -10.04 -8.77
CA GLN A 236 0.58 -10.60 -9.59
C GLN A 236 -0.02 -9.49 -10.48
N PRO A 237 -0.10 -9.71 -11.81
CA PRO A 237 -0.70 -8.76 -12.72
C PRO A 237 -2.20 -8.61 -12.40
N SER A 238 -2.71 -7.39 -12.56
CA SER A 238 -4.14 -7.15 -12.41
C SER A 238 -4.91 -7.87 -13.51
N TYR A 239 -6.19 -8.15 -13.22
CA TYR A 239 -7.06 -8.81 -14.18
C TYR A 239 -7.09 -8.10 -15.54
N ASN A 240 -7.05 -6.77 -15.57
CA ASN A 240 -7.11 -5.98 -16.80
C ASN A 240 -5.82 -6.02 -17.63
N GLU A 241 -4.68 -6.34 -17.03
CA GLU A 241 -3.38 -6.36 -17.71
C GLU A 241 -3.11 -7.72 -18.38
N ALA A 242 -3.44 -8.81 -17.69
CA ALA A 242 -3.20 -10.16 -18.18
C ALA A 242 -4.21 -11.17 -17.62
N ARG A 243 -4.42 -12.27 -18.34
CA ARG A 243 -5.30 -13.36 -17.91
C ARG A 243 -4.51 -14.59 -17.49
N LYS A 244 -4.87 -15.19 -16.34
CA LYS A 244 -4.22 -16.41 -15.86
C LYS A 244 -4.47 -17.55 -16.85
N LEU A 245 -3.42 -18.24 -17.27
CA LEU A 245 -3.46 -19.26 -18.33
C LEU A 245 -4.47 -20.38 -18.03
N ASP A 246 -4.55 -20.82 -16.76
CA ASP A 246 -5.46 -21.88 -16.31
C ASP A 246 -6.95 -21.52 -16.45
N ARG A 247 -7.27 -20.23 -16.63
CA ARG A 247 -8.62 -19.73 -16.90
C ARG A 247 -8.94 -19.58 -18.37
N LEU A 248 -8.00 -19.86 -19.27
CA LEU A 248 -8.20 -19.65 -20.70
C LEU A 248 -8.52 -20.94 -21.44
N LEU A 249 -9.34 -20.78 -22.48
CA LEU A 249 -9.63 -21.75 -23.51
C LEU A 249 -9.11 -21.24 -24.85
N THR A 250 -8.57 -22.13 -25.68
CA THR A 250 -8.21 -21.84 -27.06
C THR A 250 -9.46 -21.57 -27.90
N ALA A 251 -9.29 -21.10 -29.14
CA ALA A 251 -10.39 -20.89 -30.07
C ALA A 251 -11.22 -22.17 -30.33
N GLU A 252 -10.63 -23.35 -30.15
CA GLU A 252 -11.29 -24.67 -30.26
C GLU A 252 -11.98 -25.11 -28.95
N GLY A 253 -12.00 -24.26 -27.91
CA GLY A 253 -12.64 -24.55 -26.62
C GLY A 253 -11.84 -25.50 -25.71
N LYS A 254 -10.55 -25.73 -25.99
CA LYS A 254 -9.67 -26.58 -25.17
C LYS A 254 -8.90 -25.77 -24.15
N ALA A 255 -8.46 -26.39 -23.05
CA ALA A 255 -7.55 -25.76 -22.09
C ALA A 255 -6.28 -25.22 -22.79
N ALA A 256 -5.97 -23.94 -22.61
CA ALA A 256 -4.72 -23.37 -23.13
C ALA A 256 -3.52 -23.95 -22.36
N THR A 257 -2.41 -24.18 -23.07
CA THR A 257 -1.11 -24.57 -22.48
C THR A 257 -0.05 -23.54 -22.86
N ILE A 258 1.02 -23.46 -22.06
CA ILE A 258 2.03 -22.42 -22.25
C ILE A 258 2.78 -22.56 -23.58
N GLU A 259 2.99 -23.79 -24.05
CA GLU A 259 3.63 -24.09 -25.32
C GLU A 259 2.83 -23.55 -26.51
N GLY A 260 1.51 -23.47 -26.38
CA GLY A 260 0.59 -22.94 -27.38
C GLY A 260 0.50 -21.41 -27.40
N VAL A 261 1.08 -20.71 -26.43
CA VAL A 261 1.08 -19.23 -26.36
C VAL A 261 2.36 -18.70 -27.01
N PRO A 262 2.30 -17.75 -27.96
CA PRO A 262 3.49 -17.07 -28.49
C PRO A 262 4.30 -16.38 -27.39
N VAL A 263 5.64 -16.40 -27.47
CA VAL A 263 6.54 -15.88 -26.42
C VAL A 263 6.25 -14.42 -26.06
N ASP A 264 5.93 -13.58 -27.04
CA ASP A 264 5.57 -12.16 -26.88
C ASP A 264 4.20 -11.91 -26.23
N HIS A 265 3.44 -12.98 -25.97
CA HIS A 265 2.18 -12.97 -25.23
C HIS A 265 2.29 -13.66 -23.87
N ARG A 266 3.44 -14.28 -23.54
CA ARG A 266 3.68 -14.94 -22.25
C ARG A 266 4.09 -13.92 -21.21
N LEU A 267 3.50 -14.04 -20.03
CA LEU A 267 3.92 -13.34 -18.83
C LEU A 267 4.10 -14.35 -17.70
N ALA A 268 5.34 -14.50 -17.22
CA ALA A 268 5.64 -15.31 -16.04
C ALA A 268 5.41 -14.46 -14.78
N TYR A 269 4.46 -14.86 -13.93
CA TYR A 269 4.37 -14.34 -12.57
C TYR A 269 5.18 -15.26 -11.65
N VAL A 270 6.34 -14.77 -11.20
CA VAL A 270 7.25 -15.48 -10.30
C VAL A 270 6.94 -15.07 -8.87
N TRP A 271 6.75 -16.04 -7.99
CA TRP A 271 6.39 -15.79 -6.59
C TRP A 271 7.00 -16.87 -5.69
N ALA A 272 7.14 -16.55 -4.40
CA ALA A 272 7.60 -17.48 -3.39
C ALA A 272 6.40 -18.17 -2.76
N ASP A 273 6.34 -19.49 -2.87
CA ASP A 273 5.42 -20.32 -2.11
C ASP A 273 6.09 -20.69 -0.80
N GLU A 274 5.58 -20.11 0.30
CA GLU A 274 6.08 -20.41 1.64
C GLU A 274 5.18 -21.46 2.26
N THR A 275 5.74 -22.64 2.50
CA THR A 275 5.08 -23.70 3.24
C THR A 275 5.64 -23.73 4.65
N GLU A 276 4.75 -23.53 5.61
CA GLU A 276 5.06 -23.69 7.02
C GLU A 276 4.95 -25.17 7.41
N SER A 277 5.86 -25.60 8.27
CA SER A 277 5.83 -26.95 8.85
C SER A 277 6.29 -26.89 10.30
N TRP A 278 5.79 -27.80 11.11
CA TRP A 278 6.11 -27.84 12.53
C TRP A 278 6.86 -29.12 12.87
N THR A 279 7.88 -29.01 13.70
CA THR A 279 8.64 -30.16 14.20
C THR A 279 8.62 -30.20 15.72
N ASP A 280 8.57 -31.40 16.29
CA ASP A 280 8.73 -31.61 17.74
C ASP A 280 10.18 -31.38 18.20
N ALA A 281 10.43 -31.46 19.52
CA ALA A 281 11.75 -31.26 20.10
C ALA A 281 12.79 -32.30 19.62
N GLU A 282 12.33 -33.46 19.16
CA GLU A 282 13.15 -34.52 18.58
C GLU A 282 13.38 -34.34 17.06
N GLY A 283 12.73 -33.34 16.43
CA GLY A 283 12.86 -33.02 15.02
C GLY A 283 11.92 -33.78 14.07
N ASN A 284 10.91 -34.48 14.59
CA ASN A 284 9.92 -35.17 13.76
C ASN A 284 8.86 -34.18 13.27
N ALA A 285 8.43 -34.33 12.01
CA ALA A 285 7.36 -33.52 11.45
C ALA A 285 6.02 -33.80 12.14
N VAL A 286 5.31 -32.72 12.48
CA VAL A 286 3.99 -32.73 13.12
C VAL A 286 2.96 -32.22 12.13
N ALA A 287 1.86 -32.96 11.97
CA ALA A 287 0.76 -32.58 11.09
C ALA A 287 -0.04 -31.44 11.72
N GLU A 288 -0.34 -30.40 10.93
CA GLU A 288 -1.00 -29.17 11.37
C GLU A 288 -2.35 -29.40 12.04
N ASP A 289 -3.10 -30.41 11.58
CA ASP A 289 -4.41 -30.80 12.12
C ASP A 289 -4.35 -31.49 13.49
N THR A 290 -3.15 -31.84 13.95
CA THR A 290 -2.90 -32.43 15.28
C THR A 290 -2.44 -31.40 16.31
N ILE A 291 -2.35 -30.12 15.94
CA ILE A 291 -1.88 -29.02 16.79
C ILE A 291 -3.08 -28.28 17.38
N ASP A 292 -3.03 -27.99 18.69
CA ASP A 292 -4.05 -27.19 19.37
C ASP A 292 -3.83 -25.69 19.14
N TRP A 293 -4.27 -25.21 17.98
CA TRP A 293 -4.20 -23.80 17.61
C TRP A 293 -4.97 -22.85 18.54
N SER A 294 -5.79 -23.36 19.47
CA SER A 294 -6.41 -22.51 20.48
C SER A 294 -5.41 -21.96 21.51
N LEU A 295 -4.19 -22.52 21.54
CA LEU A 295 -3.09 -22.13 22.41
C LEU A 295 -1.99 -21.31 21.71
N ASP A 296 -2.22 -20.88 20.46
CA ASP A 296 -1.24 -20.07 19.72
C ASP A 296 -1.08 -18.67 20.33
N ASP A 297 0.16 -18.16 20.27
CA ASP A 297 0.67 -17.02 21.02
C ASP A 297 -0.19 -15.75 20.82
N ASP A 298 -0.88 -15.30 21.88
CA ASP A 298 -1.13 -13.88 22.23
C ASP A 298 -2.35 -13.65 23.15
N VAL A 299 -3.12 -14.68 23.57
CA VAL A 299 -4.42 -14.43 24.24
C VAL A 299 -4.70 -15.19 25.55
N PHE A 300 -3.91 -16.20 25.95
CA PHE A 300 -4.27 -17.04 27.11
C PHE A 300 -3.12 -17.35 28.07
N ASP A 301 -3.53 -17.83 29.26
CA ASP A 301 -2.71 -18.24 30.40
C ASP A 301 -1.62 -19.24 29.97
N ASP A 302 -0.35 -18.96 30.27
CA ASP A 302 0.79 -19.83 29.94
C ASP A 302 0.62 -21.24 30.53
N ASP A 303 -0.22 -21.40 31.57
CA ASP A 303 -0.53 -22.67 32.24
C ASP A 303 -1.70 -23.46 31.60
N ALA A 304 -2.25 -23.01 30.45
CA ALA A 304 -3.32 -23.75 29.77
C ALA A 304 -2.80 -25.04 29.12
N GLU A 305 -3.43 -26.18 29.41
CA GLU A 305 -3.09 -27.49 28.81
C GLU A 305 -3.81 -27.69 27.46
N PRO A 306 -3.19 -28.40 26.49
CA PRO A 306 -3.81 -28.71 25.21
C PRO A 306 -5.03 -29.64 25.37
N SER A 307 -5.97 -29.50 24.44
CA SER A 307 -7.14 -30.37 24.33
C SER A 307 -6.73 -31.83 24.09
N GLU A 308 -7.55 -32.76 24.57
CA GLU A 308 -7.24 -34.20 24.53
C GLU A 308 -6.91 -34.67 23.10
N GLY A 309 -5.70 -35.22 22.91
CA GLY A 309 -5.22 -35.76 21.64
C GLY A 309 -4.53 -34.76 20.72
N LEU A 310 -4.49 -33.47 21.07
CA LEU A 310 -3.78 -32.44 20.33
C LEU A 310 -2.44 -32.08 20.96
N ARG A 311 -1.54 -31.52 20.16
CA ARG A 311 -0.19 -31.10 20.55
C ARG A 311 -0.17 -29.62 20.88
N ASP A 312 0.61 -29.26 21.90
CA ASP A 312 0.80 -27.86 22.29
C ASP A 312 1.71 -27.13 21.26
N PRO A 313 1.21 -26.10 20.55
CA PRO A 313 2.00 -25.36 19.56
C PRO A 313 3.25 -24.71 20.16
N ARG A 314 3.22 -24.31 21.44
CA ARG A 314 4.33 -23.64 22.14
C ARG A 314 5.56 -24.53 22.31
N THR A 315 5.38 -25.84 22.18
CA THR A 315 6.46 -26.85 22.26
C THR A 315 7.06 -27.21 20.90
N LEU A 316 6.48 -26.71 19.81
CA LEU A 316 6.88 -27.03 18.44
C LEU A 316 7.79 -25.95 17.87
N THR A 317 8.70 -26.37 16.99
CA THR A 317 9.49 -25.44 16.19
C THR A 317 8.80 -25.20 14.86
N ARG A 318 8.46 -23.95 14.57
CA ARG A 318 7.96 -23.51 13.26
C ARG A 318 9.12 -23.41 12.28
N ASN A 319 9.02 -24.12 11.16
CA ASN A 319 9.94 -24.08 10.04
C ASN A 319 9.21 -23.49 8.83
N VAL A 320 9.87 -22.58 8.12
CA VAL A 320 9.36 -22.02 6.87
C VAL A 320 10.25 -22.53 5.75
N THR A 321 9.66 -23.27 4.82
CA THR A 321 10.31 -23.68 3.57
C THR A 321 9.79 -22.82 2.44
N ARG A 322 10.68 -22.33 1.59
CA ARG A 322 10.35 -21.45 0.48
C ARG A 322 10.68 -22.14 -0.85
N GLU A 323 9.73 -22.18 -1.75
CA GLU A 323 9.90 -22.65 -3.13
C GLU A 323 9.55 -21.52 -4.10
N ILE A 324 10.42 -21.26 -5.09
CA ILE A 324 10.13 -20.28 -6.14
C ILE A 324 9.24 -20.93 -7.20
N ALA A 325 8.00 -20.47 -7.26
CA ALA A 325 6.98 -20.96 -8.17
C ALA A 325 6.71 -19.96 -9.31
N THR A 326 6.18 -20.47 -10.42
CA THR A 326 5.76 -19.64 -11.56
C THR A 326 4.32 -19.93 -11.93
N THR A 327 3.52 -18.87 -11.99
CA THR A 327 2.17 -18.88 -12.56
C THR A 327 2.18 -18.19 -13.92
N TRP A 328 1.63 -18.85 -14.93
CA TRP A 328 1.58 -18.29 -16.28
C TRP A 328 0.36 -17.40 -16.51
N PHE A 329 0.60 -16.24 -17.12
CA PHE A 329 -0.40 -15.32 -17.60
C PHE A 329 -0.22 -15.08 -19.11
N VAL A 330 -1.32 -14.71 -19.77
CA VAL A 330 -1.38 -14.37 -21.19
C VAL A 330 -1.74 -12.90 -21.33
N LEU A 331 -0.82 -12.14 -21.94
CA LEU A 331 -1.03 -10.77 -22.37
C LEU A 331 -1.86 -10.78 -23.66
N ARG A 332 -2.74 -9.79 -23.84
CA ARG A 332 -3.53 -9.60 -25.08
C ARG A 332 -4.18 -10.91 -25.57
N ASN A 333 -4.77 -11.67 -24.65
CA ASN A 333 -5.35 -12.98 -24.95
C ASN A 333 -6.39 -12.96 -26.10
N ASP A 334 -7.09 -11.83 -26.27
CA ASP A 334 -8.07 -11.62 -27.34
C ASP A 334 -7.44 -11.71 -28.74
N ASP A 335 -6.18 -11.27 -28.91
CA ASP A 335 -5.44 -11.35 -30.18
C ASP A 335 -5.20 -12.81 -30.62
N LEU A 336 -5.22 -13.74 -29.66
CA LEU A 336 -5.05 -15.18 -29.88
C LEU A 336 -6.38 -15.91 -30.05
N GLY A 337 -7.51 -15.19 -29.99
CA GLY A 337 -8.86 -15.78 -30.00
C GLY A 337 -9.14 -16.66 -28.79
N PHE A 338 -8.41 -16.46 -27.69
CA PHE A 338 -8.66 -17.18 -26.45
C PHE A 338 -9.91 -16.63 -25.77
N THR A 339 -10.59 -17.49 -25.04
CA THR A 339 -11.80 -17.13 -24.29
C THR A 339 -11.67 -17.58 -22.85
N GLU A 340 -12.26 -16.86 -21.91
CA GLU A 340 -12.25 -17.27 -20.52
C GLU A 340 -13.18 -18.46 -20.29
N ARG A 341 -12.72 -19.40 -19.47
CA ARG A 341 -13.54 -20.50 -18.98
C ARG A 341 -14.77 -19.93 -18.27
N PRO A 342 -15.98 -20.46 -18.55
CA PRO A 342 -17.17 -20.06 -17.82
C PRO A 342 -16.96 -20.29 -16.32
N TYR A 343 -17.27 -19.28 -15.52
CA TYR A 343 -17.26 -19.40 -14.07
C TYR A 343 -18.41 -20.33 -13.66
N SER A 344 -18.13 -21.62 -13.48
CA SER A 344 -19.14 -22.58 -13.04
C SER A 344 -19.28 -22.53 -11.52
N TYR A 345 -20.48 -22.18 -11.06
CA TYR A 345 -20.93 -22.36 -9.68
C TYR A 345 -21.44 -23.80 -9.41
N ASP A 346 -21.32 -24.71 -10.38
CA ASP A 346 -21.91 -26.04 -10.26
C ASP A 346 -21.06 -26.93 -9.35
N THR A 347 -21.41 -26.86 -8.07
CA THR A 347 -21.25 -28.00 -7.16
C THR A 347 -22.01 -29.18 -7.77
N PRO A 348 -21.47 -30.41 -7.82
CA PRO A 348 -22.19 -31.54 -8.41
C PRO A 348 -23.50 -31.79 -7.65
N SER A 349 -24.64 -31.49 -8.25
CA SER A 349 -25.95 -31.85 -7.71
C SER A 349 -26.12 -33.36 -7.83
N SER A 350 -26.22 -34.05 -6.70
CA SER A 350 -26.49 -35.49 -6.63
C SER A 350 -27.91 -35.82 -7.08
N ALA A 351 -28.16 -35.79 -8.39
CA ALA A 351 -29.44 -36.13 -9.01
C ALA A 351 -29.52 -37.61 -9.45
N THR A 352 -28.82 -38.52 -8.76
CA THR A 352 -28.84 -39.95 -9.10
C THR A 352 -28.89 -40.83 -7.85
N ALA A 353 -29.95 -40.69 -7.04
CA ALA A 353 -30.22 -41.60 -5.92
C ALA A 353 -31.72 -41.62 -5.53
N THR A 354 -32.60 -42.00 -6.45
CA THR A 354 -34.04 -42.19 -6.13
C THR A 354 -34.70 -43.39 -6.83
N ALA A 355 -33.95 -44.45 -7.15
CA ALA A 355 -34.54 -45.66 -7.73
C ALA A 355 -34.93 -46.73 -6.68
N ASP A 356 -34.25 -46.78 -5.52
CA ASP A 356 -34.39 -47.89 -4.53
C ASP A 356 -34.86 -47.46 -3.13
N LEU A 357 -35.75 -46.48 -3.02
CA LEU A 357 -36.26 -46.03 -1.71
C LEU A 357 -37.56 -46.76 -1.35
N SER A 358 -37.64 -47.26 -0.12
CA SER A 358 -38.82 -47.86 0.49
C SER A 358 -39.97 -46.84 0.63
N ASP A 359 -41.22 -47.31 0.74
CA ASP A 359 -42.38 -46.43 0.89
C ASP A 359 -42.35 -45.61 2.20
N ALA A 360 -41.70 -46.13 3.24
CA ALA A 360 -41.43 -45.39 4.47
C ALA A 360 -40.46 -44.21 4.26
N GLU A 361 -39.41 -44.40 3.45
CA GLU A 361 -38.46 -43.33 3.11
C GLU A 361 -39.09 -42.29 2.18
N LYS A 362 -39.99 -42.69 1.28
CA LYS A 362 -40.78 -41.77 0.44
C LYS A 362 -41.69 -40.89 1.29
N GLU A 363 -42.41 -41.48 2.27
CA GLU A 363 -43.29 -40.72 3.16
C GLU A 363 -42.48 -39.81 4.10
N ALA A 364 -41.34 -40.27 4.64
CA ALA A 364 -40.42 -39.44 5.42
C ALA A 364 -39.90 -38.24 4.61
N ARG A 365 -39.48 -38.45 3.35
CA ARG A 365 -39.06 -37.36 2.45
C ARG A 365 -40.21 -36.40 2.12
N LYS A 366 -41.44 -36.88 2.01
CA LYS A 366 -42.63 -36.05 1.77
C LYS A 366 -42.97 -35.19 2.99
N GLN A 367 -42.92 -35.77 4.19
CA GLN A 367 -43.07 -35.04 5.46
C GLN A 367 -41.99 -33.98 5.62
N GLU A 368 -40.73 -34.31 5.29
CA GLU A 368 -39.62 -33.35 5.37
C GLU A 368 -39.78 -32.21 4.34
N ARG A 369 -40.19 -32.50 3.10
CA ARG A 369 -40.53 -31.46 2.12
C ARG A 369 -41.68 -30.56 2.59
N ARG A 370 -42.70 -31.13 3.25
CA ARG A 370 -43.81 -30.37 3.85
C ARG A 370 -43.30 -29.46 4.96
N ARG A 371 -42.50 -29.99 5.89
CA ARG A 371 -41.87 -29.24 6.98
C ARG A 371 -41.04 -28.07 6.45
N VAL A 372 -40.18 -28.32 5.46
CA VAL A 372 -39.36 -27.26 4.85
C VAL A 372 -40.22 -26.14 4.28
N ARG A 373 -41.32 -26.48 3.60
CA ARG A 373 -42.25 -25.48 3.07
C ARG A 373 -42.93 -24.68 4.18
N VAL A 374 -43.49 -25.36 5.18
CA VAL A 374 -44.21 -24.73 6.30
C VAL A 374 -43.28 -23.79 7.07
N LEU A 375 -42.11 -24.28 7.48
CA LEU A 375 -41.15 -23.49 8.26
C LEU A 375 -40.56 -22.34 7.44
N ASN A 376 -40.26 -22.52 6.15
CA ASN A 376 -39.80 -21.41 5.32
C ASN A 376 -40.86 -20.32 5.17
N THR A 377 -42.13 -20.69 4.99
CA THR A 377 -43.24 -19.74 4.93
C THR A 377 -43.39 -19.03 6.28
N ALA A 378 -43.36 -19.77 7.39
CA ALA A 378 -43.44 -19.21 8.74
C ALA A 378 -42.28 -18.24 9.03
N SER A 379 -41.05 -18.53 8.60
CA SER A 379 -39.90 -17.63 8.78
C SER A 379 -40.07 -16.30 8.05
N LEU A 380 -40.64 -16.33 6.84
CA LEU A 380 -40.94 -15.10 6.08
C LEU A 380 -42.01 -14.27 6.78
N THR A 381 -43.10 -14.89 7.23
CA THR A 381 -44.16 -14.21 7.99
C THR A 381 -43.63 -13.64 9.31
N ALA A 382 -42.81 -14.41 10.03
CA ALA A 382 -42.19 -13.95 11.26
C ALA A 382 -41.31 -12.71 11.04
N ARG A 383 -40.55 -12.67 9.93
CA ARG A 383 -39.78 -11.47 9.53
C ARG A 383 -40.68 -10.25 9.33
N GLU A 384 -41.77 -10.38 8.60
CA GLU A 384 -42.71 -9.26 8.38
C GLU A 384 -43.22 -8.70 9.72
N VAL A 385 -43.62 -9.59 10.62
CA VAL A 385 -44.07 -9.21 11.97
C VAL A 385 -42.95 -8.56 12.77
N ARG A 386 -41.71 -9.10 12.76
CA ARG A 386 -40.57 -8.50 13.45
C ARG A 386 -40.27 -7.10 12.93
N ILE A 387 -40.22 -6.91 11.61
CA ILE A 387 -39.99 -5.59 10.99
C ILE A 387 -41.06 -4.59 11.43
N GLU A 388 -42.35 -4.96 11.41
CA GLU A 388 -43.44 -4.10 11.87
C GLU A 388 -43.27 -3.72 13.35
N LYS A 389 -43.01 -4.71 14.22
CA LYS A 389 -42.85 -4.49 15.66
C LYS A 389 -41.61 -3.66 15.99
N LEU A 390 -40.49 -3.90 15.30
CA LEU A 390 -39.28 -3.12 15.44
C LEU A 390 -39.47 -1.68 15.00
N THR A 391 -40.14 -1.46 13.88
CA THR A 391 -40.46 -0.11 13.38
C THR A 391 -41.28 0.66 14.41
N ALA A 392 -42.33 0.04 14.96
CA ALA A 392 -43.14 0.64 16.03
C ALA A 392 -42.33 0.88 17.32
N TRP A 393 -41.42 -0.04 17.66
CA TRP A 393 -40.60 0.03 18.88
C TRP A 393 -39.51 1.11 18.78
N LEU A 394 -38.84 1.25 17.64
CA LEU A 394 -37.74 2.20 17.40
C LEU A 394 -38.22 3.65 17.19
N ALA A 395 -39.53 3.88 17.00
CA ALA A 395 -40.13 5.21 16.94
C ALA A 395 -40.07 5.98 18.27
N ARG A 396 -39.67 5.33 19.37
CA ARG A 396 -39.55 5.99 20.68
C ARG A 396 -38.34 6.93 20.75
N LYS A 397 -38.43 7.87 21.70
CA LYS A 397 -37.39 8.90 21.94
C LYS A 397 -36.37 8.51 23.00
N THR A 398 -36.71 7.57 23.88
CA THR A 398 -35.87 7.12 25.00
C THR A 398 -35.90 5.60 25.15
N LEU A 399 -34.83 5.03 25.69
CA LEU A 399 -34.74 3.61 26.01
C LEU A 399 -35.59 3.27 27.25
N PRO A 400 -36.18 2.06 27.33
CA PRO A 400 -36.82 1.60 28.56
C PRO A 400 -35.87 1.66 29.76
N LYS A 401 -36.38 2.04 30.94
CA LYS A 401 -35.59 2.15 32.16
C LYS A 401 -34.89 0.82 32.45
N GLY A 402 -33.57 0.86 32.65
CA GLY A 402 -32.75 -0.31 32.95
C GLY A 402 -32.28 -1.14 31.74
N SER A 403 -32.75 -0.85 30.52
CA SER A 403 -32.36 -1.61 29.31
C SER A 403 -31.02 -1.18 28.70
N ALA A 404 -30.48 -0.02 29.10
CA ALA A 404 -29.26 0.55 28.51
C ALA A 404 -28.03 -0.39 28.55
N PRO A 405 -27.75 -1.13 29.63
CA PRO A 405 -26.64 -2.09 29.64
C PRO A 405 -26.83 -3.24 28.66
N THR A 406 -28.04 -3.82 28.56
CA THR A 406 -28.35 -4.90 27.62
C THR A 406 -28.23 -4.41 26.17
N VAL A 407 -28.74 -3.22 25.87
CA VAL A 407 -28.60 -2.56 24.55
C VAL A 407 -27.14 -2.34 24.19
N ALA A 408 -26.35 -1.77 25.11
CA ALA A 408 -24.93 -1.54 24.87
C ALA A 408 -24.16 -2.85 24.64
N LYS A 409 -24.43 -3.89 25.44
CA LYS A 409 -23.85 -5.22 25.27
C LYS A 409 -24.20 -5.82 23.90
N PHE A 410 -25.45 -5.71 23.47
CA PHE A 410 -25.89 -6.21 22.17
C PHE A 410 -25.19 -5.50 21.00
N ILE A 411 -25.10 -4.17 21.05
CA ILE A 411 -24.39 -3.38 20.03
C ILE A 411 -22.91 -3.76 20.00
N ALA A 412 -22.23 -3.77 21.15
CA ALA A 412 -20.82 -4.12 21.25
C ALA A 412 -20.52 -5.55 20.75
N THR A 413 -21.37 -6.52 21.11
CA THR A 413 -21.24 -7.90 20.63
C THR A 413 -21.44 -7.98 19.12
N SER A 414 -22.42 -7.26 18.58
CA SER A 414 -22.65 -7.20 17.14
C SER A 414 -21.43 -6.61 16.42
N MET A 415 -20.87 -5.51 16.91
CA MET A 415 -19.69 -4.87 16.30
C MET A 415 -18.41 -5.70 16.43
N ARG A 416 -18.22 -6.47 17.51
CA ARG A 416 -16.96 -7.21 17.75
C ARG A 416 -16.99 -8.63 17.16
N ALA A 417 -18.05 -9.38 17.41
CA ALA A 417 -18.13 -10.81 17.08
C ALA A 417 -18.89 -11.08 15.77
N HIS A 418 -19.57 -10.07 15.21
CA HIS A 418 -20.49 -10.24 14.08
C HIS A 418 -20.48 -9.02 13.13
N HIS A 419 -19.30 -8.43 12.98
CA HIS A 419 -19.08 -7.21 12.20
C HIS A 419 -19.37 -7.40 10.70
N ASP A 420 -19.12 -8.61 10.20
CA ASP A 420 -19.42 -9.06 8.83
C ASP A 420 -20.90 -8.89 8.48
N MET A 421 -21.79 -9.01 9.49
CA MET A 421 -23.23 -8.92 9.27
C MET A 421 -23.71 -7.52 8.92
N PHE A 422 -22.96 -6.46 9.24
CA PHE A 422 -23.35 -5.08 8.93
C PHE A 422 -23.29 -4.77 7.43
N GLY A 423 -22.46 -5.49 6.67
CA GLY A 423 -22.31 -5.33 5.22
C GLY A 423 -23.27 -6.17 4.37
N ALA A 424 -24.24 -6.88 4.98
CA ALA A 424 -25.09 -7.82 4.25
C ALA A 424 -25.90 -7.13 3.15
N THR A 425 -25.67 -7.59 1.92
CA THR A 425 -26.26 -7.08 0.69
C THR A 425 -26.56 -8.25 -0.24
N SER A 426 -27.56 -9.06 0.13
CA SER A 426 -27.98 -10.23 -0.64
C SER A 426 -29.45 -10.16 -1.02
N SER A 427 -29.87 -10.98 -1.98
CA SER A 427 -31.29 -11.12 -2.35
C SER A 427 -32.17 -11.67 -1.21
N GLN A 428 -31.57 -12.24 -0.16
CA GLN A 428 -32.28 -12.78 1.00
C GLN A 428 -32.38 -11.78 2.16
N GLY A 429 -31.52 -10.77 2.19
CA GLY A 429 -31.50 -9.72 3.20
C GLY A 429 -30.45 -8.65 2.90
N ASN A 430 -30.88 -7.39 3.04
CA ASN A 430 -30.06 -6.20 2.89
C ASN A 430 -30.12 -5.39 4.21
N ALA A 431 -29.00 -5.31 4.92
CA ALA A 431 -28.94 -4.66 6.22
C ALA A 431 -29.23 -3.15 6.14
N ALA A 432 -28.77 -2.48 5.09
CA ALA A 432 -29.00 -1.04 4.90
C ALA A 432 -30.47 -0.72 4.62
N GLU A 433 -31.12 -1.49 3.74
CA GLU A 433 -32.55 -1.32 3.44
C GLU A 433 -33.43 -1.63 4.66
N ILE A 434 -33.09 -2.68 5.42
CA ILE A 434 -33.81 -3.01 6.65
C ILE A 434 -33.62 -1.91 7.68
N ALA A 435 -32.40 -1.39 7.86
CA ALA A 435 -32.13 -0.29 8.79
C ALA A 435 -32.96 0.95 8.44
N ALA A 436 -32.97 1.34 7.17
CA ALA A 436 -33.78 2.46 6.70
C ALA A 436 -35.28 2.25 6.95
N THR A 437 -35.76 1.01 6.74
CA THR A 437 -37.17 0.64 6.96
C THR A 437 -37.55 0.74 8.43
N ILE A 438 -36.80 0.09 9.33
CA ILE A 438 -37.17 0.04 10.76
C ILE A 438 -36.93 1.35 11.50
N LEU A 439 -36.07 2.22 10.97
CA LEU A 439 -35.82 3.56 11.52
C LEU A 439 -36.71 4.64 10.90
N GLY A 440 -37.35 4.36 9.77
CA GLY A 440 -38.24 5.28 9.06
C GLY A 440 -37.51 6.37 8.27
N GLY A 441 -36.27 6.14 7.86
CA GLY A 441 -35.42 7.10 7.17
C GLY A 441 -33.97 6.64 7.08
N ASP A 442 -33.13 7.37 6.34
CA ASP A 442 -31.72 7.04 6.22
C ASP A 442 -31.00 7.15 7.59
N PRO A 443 -30.30 6.10 8.07
CA PRO A 443 -29.66 6.13 9.38
C PRO A 443 -28.61 7.24 9.54
N ALA A 444 -27.87 7.61 8.48
CA ALA A 444 -26.85 8.65 8.58
C ALA A 444 -27.50 10.02 8.78
N GLU A 445 -28.53 10.35 7.99
CA GLU A 445 -29.32 11.57 8.18
C GLU A 445 -29.98 11.63 9.57
N LEU A 446 -30.53 10.50 10.05
CA LEU A 446 -31.15 10.43 11.37
C LEU A 446 -30.15 10.63 12.51
N ILE A 447 -28.90 10.16 12.37
CA ILE A 447 -27.81 10.38 13.34
C ILE A 447 -27.50 11.88 13.44
N GLU A 448 -27.38 12.58 12.32
CA GLU A 448 -27.05 14.02 12.30
C GLU A 448 -28.15 14.86 12.95
N GLN A 449 -29.40 14.44 12.81
CA GLN A 449 -30.57 15.09 13.39
C GLN A 449 -30.80 14.72 14.87
N ALA A 450 -30.04 13.77 15.44
CA ALA A 450 -30.22 13.32 16.81
C ALA A 450 -29.70 14.37 17.81
N THR A 451 -30.62 15.06 18.48
CA THR A 451 -30.29 16.10 19.48
C THR A 451 -30.06 15.57 20.90
N THR A 452 -30.28 14.26 21.13
CA THR A 452 -30.12 13.63 22.45
C THR A 452 -29.30 12.33 22.35
N ALA A 453 -28.55 12.02 23.41
CA ALA A 453 -27.78 10.78 23.51
C ALA A 453 -28.67 9.53 23.40
N ASP A 454 -29.85 9.55 24.04
CA ASP A 454 -30.81 8.45 23.96
C ASP A 454 -31.30 8.21 22.53
N ARG A 455 -31.55 9.27 21.75
CA ARG A 455 -31.98 9.11 20.36
C ARG A 455 -30.84 8.55 19.50
N ALA A 456 -29.61 9.03 19.68
CA ALA A 456 -28.44 8.49 19.00
C ALA A 456 -28.22 7.00 19.29
N GLN A 457 -28.40 6.59 20.56
CA GLN A 457 -28.33 5.17 20.96
C GLN A 457 -29.43 4.32 20.33
N ILE A 458 -30.67 4.82 20.22
CA ILE A 458 -31.77 4.11 19.55
C ILE A 458 -31.46 3.90 18.07
N ILE A 459 -30.88 4.89 17.40
CA ILE A 459 -30.54 4.75 15.98
C ILE A 459 -29.39 3.76 15.80
N GLY A 460 -28.35 3.83 16.63
CA GLY A 460 -27.27 2.85 16.65
C GLY A 460 -27.77 1.42 16.92
N LEU A 461 -28.73 1.26 17.84
CA LEU A 461 -29.40 -0.02 18.07
C LEU A 461 -30.16 -0.48 16.81
N GLY A 462 -30.89 0.41 16.13
CA GLY A 462 -31.59 0.08 14.89
C GLY A 462 -30.66 -0.49 13.81
N ILE A 463 -29.49 0.12 13.62
CA ILE A 463 -28.47 -0.39 12.67
C ILE A 463 -28.01 -1.80 13.07
N ALA A 464 -27.72 -2.02 14.36
CA ALA A 464 -27.32 -3.33 14.86
C ALA A 464 -28.43 -4.39 14.77
N LEU A 465 -29.70 -4.02 14.95
CA LEU A 465 -30.84 -4.94 14.77
C LEU A 465 -31.05 -5.29 13.30
N ALA A 466 -30.89 -4.33 12.41
CA ALA A 466 -31.01 -4.54 10.97
C ALA A 466 -29.95 -5.50 10.41
N SER A 467 -28.71 -5.42 10.91
CA SER A 467 -27.64 -6.33 10.51
C SER A 467 -27.95 -7.79 10.90
N ARG A 468 -28.53 -8.01 12.08
CA ARG A 468 -28.99 -9.35 12.51
C ARG A 468 -30.18 -9.83 11.69
N GLU A 469 -31.16 -8.95 11.48
CA GLU A 469 -32.39 -9.26 10.74
C GLU A 469 -32.09 -9.63 9.28
N ALA A 470 -31.10 -9.01 8.64
CA ALA A 470 -30.65 -9.35 7.29
C ALA A 470 -30.14 -10.79 7.15
N HIS A 471 -29.77 -11.44 8.25
CA HIS A 471 -29.28 -12.82 8.27
C HIS A 471 -30.31 -13.83 8.79
N LEU A 472 -31.55 -13.41 9.03
CA LEU A 472 -32.70 -14.29 9.27
C LEU A 472 -33.40 -14.63 7.96
N TRP A 473 -32.72 -15.40 7.13
CA TRP A 473 -33.25 -15.90 5.86
C TRP A 473 -34.40 -16.88 6.07
N LYS A 474 -35.16 -17.16 5.00
CA LYS A 474 -36.33 -18.05 5.05
C LYS A 474 -35.98 -19.46 5.56
N ASP A 475 -34.76 -19.91 5.36
CA ASP A 475 -34.28 -21.23 5.76
C ASP A 475 -33.32 -21.20 6.96
N ALA A 476 -33.28 -20.08 7.69
CA ALA A 476 -32.41 -19.90 8.86
C ALA A 476 -32.64 -20.95 9.96
N TRP A 477 -33.86 -21.49 10.08
CA TRP A 477 -34.23 -22.54 11.03
C TRP A 477 -33.50 -23.87 10.79
N ARG A 478 -32.91 -24.06 9.60
CA ARG A 478 -32.15 -25.26 9.27
C ARG A 478 -30.76 -25.26 9.92
N ASN A 479 -30.30 -24.12 10.44
CA ASN A 479 -28.96 -23.95 11.02
C ASN A 479 -27.82 -24.47 10.11
N ILE A 480 -28.01 -24.40 8.79
CA ILE A 480 -27.02 -24.83 7.80
C ILE A 480 -25.96 -23.73 7.64
N GLY A 481 -24.70 -24.11 7.73
CA GLY A 481 -23.58 -23.25 7.36
C GLY A 481 -22.88 -22.55 8.51
N ASP A 482 -22.50 -23.28 9.58
CA ASP A 482 -21.48 -22.79 10.52
C ASP A 482 -20.10 -22.80 9.84
N ARG A 483 -19.93 -21.95 8.83
CA ARG A 483 -18.62 -21.64 8.27
C ARG A 483 -17.99 -20.66 9.25
N HIS A 484 -17.11 -21.17 10.13
CA HIS A 484 -16.21 -20.35 10.94
C HIS A 484 -15.34 -19.52 10.00
N TYR A 485 -15.79 -18.31 9.66
CA TYR A 485 -14.93 -17.28 9.09
C TYR A 485 -14.98 -16.10 10.06
N LEU A 486 -13.84 -15.84 10.70
CA LEU A 486 -13.55 -14.65 11.51
C LEU A 486 -14.52 -14.41 12.70
N GLY A 487 -14.57 -15.36 13.64
CA GLY A 487 -14.81 -15.03 15.05
C GLY A 487 -16.24 -15.14 15.62
N GLY A 488 -17.21 -15.74 14.92
CA GLY A 488 -18.54 -16.00 15.50
C GLY A 488 -19.46 -16.92 14.70
N SER A 489 -20.26 -17.74 15.40
CA SER A 489 -21.27 -18.61 14.78
C SER A 489 -22.53 -17.83 14.39
N GLN A 490 -22.97 -17.94 13.13
CA GLN A 490 -24.23 -17.33 12.66
C GLN A 490 -25.46 -17.87 13.39
N VAL A 491 -25.41 -19.10 13.89
CA VAL A 491 -26.49 -19.69 14.69
C VAL A 491 -26.58 -18.97 16.04
N LYS A 492 -25.44 -18.81 16.74
CA LYS A 492 -25.38 -18.06 18.00
C LYS A 492 -25.81 -16.60 17.83
N ALA A 493 -25.43 -15.98 16.72
CA ALA A 493 -25.85 -14.63 16.34
C ALA A 493 -27.37 -14.47 16.27
N ARG A 494 -28.05 -15.39 15.56
CA ARG A 494 -29.51 -15.39 15.38
C ARG A 494 -30.24 -15.65 16.70
N ALA A 495 -29.78 -16.63 17.48
CA ALA A 495 -30.34 -16.92 18.80
C ALA A 495 -30.22 -15.72 19.75
N GLY A 496 -29.03 -15.15 19.87
CA GLY A 496 -28.79 -13.98 20.72
C GLY A 496 -29.62 -12.77 20.31
N TYR A 497 -29.87 -12.58 19.01
CA TYR A 497 -30.78 -11.55 18.51
C TYR A 497 -32.24 -11.79 18.92
N LEU A 498 -32.77 -13.00 18.70
CA LEU A 498 -34.15 -13.32 19.04
C LEU A 498 -34.39 -13.23 20.56
N HIS A 499 -33.46 -13.72 21.38
CA HIS A 499 -33.54 -13.57 22.84
C HIS A 499 -33.43 -12.11 23.29
N PHE A 500 -32.60 -11.30 22.63
CA PHE A 500 -32.54 -9.86 22.86
C PHE A 500 -33.90 -9.19 22.59
N LEU A 501 -34.59 -9.55 21.51
CA LEU A 501 -35.91 -9.01 21.21
C LEU A 501 -36.92 -9.34 22.33
N VAL A 502 -36.90 -10.57 22.84
CA VAL A 502 -37.75 -10.97 23.97
C VAL A 502 -37.45 -10.12 25.20
N GLU A 503 -36.17 -10.03 25.59
CA GLU A 503 -35.73 -9.34 26.81
C GLU A 503 -36.02 -7.83 26.77
N VAL A 504 -35.70 -7.16 25.67
CA VAL A 504 -35.69 -5.69 25.59
C VAL A 504 -36.98 -5.12 25.02
N THR A 505 -37.67 -5.87 24.14
CA THR A 505 -38.87 -5.38 23.47
C THR A 505 -40.15 -6.05 23.96
N GLY A 506 -40.05 -7.18 24.69
CA GLY A 506 -41.19 -8.01 25.07
C GLY A 506 -41.77 -8.80 23.89
N TYR A 507 -40.98 -8.99 22.83
CA TYR A 507 -41.40 -9.77 21.66
C TYR A 507 -41.64 -11.23 22.05
N THR A 508 -42.65 -11.87 21.45
CA THR A 508 -42.95 -13.29 21.68
C THR A 508 -42.54 -14.08 20.44
N LEU A 509 -41.63 -15.05 20.61
CA LEU A 509 -41.13 -15.88 19.51
C LEU A 509 -42.20 -16.85 19.02
N SER A 510 -42.42 -16.87 17.70
CA SER A 510 -43.18 -17.92 17.02
C SER A 510 -42.45 -19.26 17.05
N ASP A 511 -43.15 -20.35 16.75
CA ASP A 511 -42.60 -21.70 16.76
C ASP A 511 -41.34 -21.85 15.88
N VAL A 512 -41.31 -21.22 14.71
CA VAL A 512 -40.13 -21.26 13.82
C VAL A 512 -38.95 -20.43 14.37
N GLU A 513 -39.22 -19.35 15.09
CA GLU A 513 -38.19 -18.53 15.73
C GLU A 513 -37.62 -19.21 16.96
N GLN A 514 -38.43 -19.96 17.71
CA GLN A 514 -37.94 -20.83 18.80
C GLN A 514 -37.02 -21.92 18.25
N VAL A 515 -37.29 -22.44 17.05
CA VAL A 515 -36.38 -23.36 16.35
C VAL A 515 -35.07 -22.66 15.96
N ILE A 516 -35.13 -21.44 15.40
CA ILE A 516 -33.94 -20.66 15.04
C ILE A 516 -33.09 -20.32 16.29
N ALA A 517 -33.74 -20.02 17.41
CA ALA A 517 -33.08 -19.71 18.67
C ALA A 517 -32.47 -20.92 19.38
N GLY A 518 -32.83 -22.15 18.94
CA GLY A 518 -32.39 -23.39 19.57
C GLY A 518 -33.24 -23.82 20.77
N ASP A 519 -34.37 -23.14 21.02
CA ASP A 519 -35.28 -23.41 22.14
C ASP A 519 -36.25 -24.58 21.85
N LYS A 520 -36.45 -24.92 20.57
CA LYS A 520 -37.35 -25.99 20.09
C LYS A 520 -36.71 -26.77 18.93
N GLN A 521 -36.99 -28.06 18.80
CA GLN A 521 -36.55 -28.83 17.61
C GLN A 521 -37.53 -28.66 16.45
N ALA A 522 -37.02 -28.57 15.23
CA ALA A 522 -37.85 -28.46 14.01
C ALA A 522 -38.81 -29.64 13.83
N ALA A 523 -38.45 -30.81 14.38
CA ALA A 523 -39.27 -32.02 14.36
C ALA A 523 -40.57 -31.87 15.17
N ASP A 524 -40.55 -31.01 16.20
CA ASP A 524 -41.62 -30.86 17.18
C ASP A 524 -42.59 -29.71 16.84
N VAL A 525 -42.38 -29.03 15.70
CA VAL A 525 -43.28 -27.99 15.21
C VAL A 525 -44.49 -28.65 14.50
N PRO A 526 -45.72 -28.39 14.96
CA PRO A 526 -46.92 -28.83 14.26
C PRO A 526 -46.94 -28.34 12.81
N LEU A 527 -47.30 -29.22 11.87
CA LEU A 527 -47.30 -28.93 10.42
C LEU A 527 -48.70 -28.62 9.87
N ASP A 528 -49.69 -28.45 10.75
CA ASP A 528 -51.10 -28.26 10.45
C ASP A 528 -51.43 -26.87 9.88
#